data_AF-A0A7C3V8B0-F1
#
_entry.id   AF-A0A7C3V8B0-F1
#
_cell.length_a   1.000
_cell.length_b   1.000
_cell.length_c   1.000
_cell.angle_alpha   90.00
_cell.angle_beta   90.00
_cell.angle_gamma   90.00
#
_symmetry.space_group_name_H-M   'P 1'
#
loop_
_entity.id
_entity.type
_entity.pdbx_description
1 polymer ?
#
loop_
_entity_poly.entity_id
_entity_poly.type
_entity_poly.pdbx_seq_one_letter_code
_entity_poly.pdbx_strand_id
1 'polypeptide(L)'
;MGYQRGAKMAVRNVSCCLFFLIMCVFVYGQDIFVEAENFSVAGKGWKRAEGPVARSASGLAVLQGSSGAFDSTASDTVKIPEKGKWKIWVRYSQVPSVRGQFRIAVISGGKEIADKEFDLNPTRTRAADSRLGMDYVWDFLEADLPAGEITLKVYKTGSRAVHPYSRCLDCFLLTTNQKLVPDHTHYGPQIYLRVTIGDGHEKPFYIHIFADYYRSPWYANYSLTPDGLDAGVRPTAGRRFFNNGEKTDWISIAKLMYFDTGENLLLSPRYTYQEIAPRLKAKFEFATEPDEKKIFKTIERDAEPGGIHIIIPPDYASPEGAGKLSSDIEIAEATGKLADSMKWPSIGKKPSLFPFFASGYFGEGGLVPHDRKVVQRELKTLSYFGFCNREKTHTGGLWFMKNDCYCQPDIEKMKTVAKTQVETFRESGASFDSIAYCMLMDEPGGQPLSHIANCSACAEKFRQWVKQLNKTPADLMVNNWNEVRPVDETRRDTDPALYYFSEKFRTRALGDFMLVQKNILKDAWGTEFPTSPNFSDGATYVANFYAQGVDYFELLEQGGMNALWGENWGNGALTRESTTYNVELMRSAAIKNNQLLGHYLLVYAGRLAWDIKTIAVSQAARDVKIFTSFYYGPSWAG
;
A
#
# COMPACT_ATOMS: atom_id res chain seq x y z
N MET A 1 -75.48 -1.24 9.11
CA MET A 1 -75.97 -2.64 9.11
C MET A 1 -74.81 -3.49 9.59
N GLY A 2 -74.60 -3.77 10.89
CA GLY A 2 -75.49 -4.44 11.84
C GLY A 2 -75.08 -5.93 11.86
N TYR A 3 -74.18 -6.37 12.76
CA TYR A 3 -74.50 -7.05 14.04
C TYR A 3 -75.55 -8.17 13.90
N GLN A 4 -75.51 -9.35 14.52
CA GLN A 4 -74.57 -10.13 15.35
C GLN A 4 -75.32 -11.43 15.78
N ARG A 5 -74.59 -12.41 16.34
CA ARG A 5 -74.97 -13.32 17.47
C ARG A 5 -75.70 -14.66 17.25
N GLY A 6 -75.13 -15.65 17.97
CA GLY A 6 -75.84 -16.70 18.72
C GLY A 6 -75.31 -18.12 18.43
N ALA A 7 -74.18 -18.59 18.95
CA ALA A 7 -73.86 -19.03 20.31
C ALA A 7 -74.64 -20.27 20.83
N LYS A 8 -73.94 -21.38 21.08
CA LYS A 8 -74.22 -22.35 22.16
C LYS A 8 -72.92 -22.98 22.70
N MET A 9 -72.78 -22.91 24.02
CA MET A 9 -71.71 -23.45 24.89
C MET A 9 -71.96 -24.92 25.28
N ALA A 10 -70.88 -25.68 25.54
CA ALA A 10 -70.61 -26.45 26.78
C ALA A 10 -69.34 -27.32 26.56
N VAL A 11 -68.18 -27.03 27.19
CA VAL A 11 -67.65 -27.47 28.51
C VAL A 11 -66.79 -28.77 28.45
N ARG A 12 -65.57 -28.64 29.01
CA ARG A 12 -64.59 -29.63 29.51
C ARG A 12 -63.76 -30.46 28.51
N ASN A 13 -62.45 -30.18 28.47
CA ASN A 13 -61.48 -31.03 29.18
C ASN A 13 -60.08 -30.38 29.26
N VAL A 14 -59.49 -30.53 30.45
CA VAL A 14 -58.11 -30.19 30.80
C VAL A 14 -57.17 -31.13 30.05
N SER A 15 -56.18 -30.59 29.33
CA SER A 15 -54.99 -31.34 28.95
C SER A 15 -53.80 -30.39 28.84
N CYS A 16 -52.87 -30.57 29.78
CA CYS A 16 -51.55 -29.98 29.80
C CYS A 16 -50.81 -30.34 28.51
N CYS A 17 -50.56 -29.35 27.65
CA CYS A 17 -49.57 -29.48 26.59
C CYS A 17 -48.26 -28.88 27.09
N LEU A 18 -47.41 -29.77 27.59
CA LEU A 18 -46.01 -29.54 27.89
C LEU A 18 -45.29 -29.21 26.55
N PHE A 19 -45.09 -27.93 26.25
CA PHE A 19 -44.21 -27.53 25.15
C PHE A 19 -42.77 -27.78 25.58
N PHE A 20 -42.18 -28.87 25.09
CA PHE A 20 -40.75 -29.12 25.18
C PHE A 20 -40.02 -28.02 24.43
N LEU A 21 -39.45 -27.07 25.18
CA LEU A 21 -38.39 -26.19 24.72
C LEU A 21 -37.17 -27.08 24.46
N ILE A 22 -36.96 -27.51 23.22
CA ILE A 22 -35.64 -28.01 22.79
C ILE A 22 -34.75 -26.77 22.72
N MET A 23 -34.11 -26.43 23.84
CA MET A 23 -32.88 -25.66 23.78
C MET A 23 -31.87 -26.52 23.04
N CYS A 24 -31.68 -26.24 21.74
CA CYS A 24 -30.44 -26.57 21.07
C CYS A 24 -29.33 -25.77 21.77
N VAL A 25 -28.79 -26.34 22.84
CA VAL A 25 -27.46 -25.96 23.33
C VAL A 25 -26.52 -26.35 22.19
N PHE A 26 -26.17 -25.37 21.36
CA PHE A 26 -24.95 -25.49 20.57
C PHE A 26 -23.82 -25.66 21.59
N VAL A 27 -23.38 -26.91 21.78
CA VAL A 27 -22.15 -27.20 22.50
C VAL A 27 -21.05 -26.58 21.65
N TYR A 28 -20.69 -25.33 21.95
CA TYR A 28 -19.50 -24.72 21.40
C TYR A 28 -18.32 -25.61 21.79
N GLY A 29 -17.58 -26.06 20.78
CA GLY A 29 -16.36 -26.85 21.00
C GLY A 29 -15.42 -26.07 21.91
N GLN A 30 -14.74 -26.79 22.79
CA GLN A 30 -13.84 -26.19 23.75
C GLN A 30 -12.47 -25.98 23.11
N ASP A 31 -11.94 -24.76 23.22
CA ASP A 31 -10.67 -24.38 22.62
C ASP A 31 -9.64 -24.04 23.69
N ILE A 32 -8.41 -24.53 23.52
CA ILE A 32 -7.25 -24.21 24.37
C ILE A 32 -6.12 -23.74 23.47
N PHE A 33 -5.66 -22.51 23.68
CA PHE A 33 -4.58 -21.90 22.90
C PHE A 33 -3.31 -21.81 23.74
N VAL A 34 -2.17 -22.17 23.14
CA VAL A 34 -0.87 -22.20 23.82
C VAL A 34 0.20 -21.62 22.89
N GLU A 35 0.93 -20.62 23.37
CA GLU A 35 2.07 -20.04 22.66
C GLU A 35 3.30 -20.93 22.80
N ALA A 36 3.95 -21.28 21.68
CA ALA A 36 5.02 -22.26 21.69
C ALA A 36 6.30 -21.72 22.34
N GLU A 37 6.57 -20.42 22.25
CA GLU A 37 7.73 -19.78 22.85
C GLU A 37 7.78 -19.87 24.38
N ASN A 38 6.64 -20.21 25.02
CA ASN A 38 6.54 -20.41 26.46
C ASN A 38 6.89 -21.85 26.90
N PHE A 39 7.19 -22.75 25.96
CA PHE A 39 7.52 -24.13 26.29
C PHE A 39 8.82 -24.21 27.09
N SER A 40 8.83 -25.06 28.11
CA SER A 40 10.03 -25.38 28.88
C SER A 40 11.00 -26.19 28.03
N VAL A 41 12.26 -25.76 27.94
CA VAL A 41 13.28 -26.40 27.12
C VAL A 41 14.21 -27.27 27.97
N ALA A 42 14.34 -28.54 27.58
CA ALA A 42 15.39 -29.43 28.07
C ALA A 42 16.55 -29.47 27.04
N GLY A 43 17.69 -28.88 27.41
CA GLY A 43 18.88 -28.78 26.56
C GLY A 43 19.10 -27.36 25.99
N LYS A 44 19.83 -27.25 24.87
CA LYS A 44 20.21 -25.97 24.23
C LYS A 44 19.81 -25.90 22.75
N GLY A 45 18.87 -26.74 22.33
CA GLY A 45 18.42 -26.85 20.95
C GLY A 45 17.16 -26.07 20.60
N TRP A 46 16.37 -25.66 21.57
CA TRP A 46 15.19 -24.81 21.36
C TRP A 46 15.38 -23.50 22.10
N LYS A 47 14.87 -22.41 21.55
CA LYS A 47 14.92 -21.09 22.17
C LYS A 47 13.75 -20.22 21.72
N ARG A 48 13.38 -19.26 22.55
CA ARG A 48 12.54 -18.13 22.13
C ARG A 48 13.30 -17.30 21.09
N ALA A 49 12.64 -16.96 20.00
CA ALA A 49 13.17 -16.10 18.94
C ALA A 49 12.13 -15.05 18.54
N GLU A 50 12.60 -13.86 18.24
CA GLU A 50 11.81 -12.69 17.81
C GLU A 50 12.35 -12.16 16.46
N GLY A 51 11.80 -11.06 15.95
CA GLY A 51 12.29 -10.38 14.75
C GLY A 51 11.73 -10.99 13.45
N PRO A 52 12.50 -10.99 12.34
CA PRO A 52 11.98 -11.36 11.01
C PRO A 52 11.31 -12.74 10.96
N VAL A 53 11.80 -13.70 11.74
CA VAL A 53 11.22 -15.04 11.80
C VAL A 53 9.85 -15.05 12.49
N ALA A 54 9.64 -14.22 13.51
CA ALA A 54 8.41 -14.21 14.31
C ALA A 54 7.41 -13.13 13.88
N ARG A 55 7.70 -12.42 12.79
CA ARG A 55 6.94 -11.25 12.36
C ARG A 55 5.45 -11.49 12.09
N SER A 56 5.07 -12.72 11.73
CA SER A 56 3.68 -13.13 11.51
C SER A 56 3.19 -14.16 12.53
N ALA A 57 3.95 -14.35 13.61
CA ALA A 57 3.62 -15.20 14.75
C ALA A 57 2.55 -14.51 15.63
N SER A 58 1.74 -15.27 16.36
CA SER A 58 0.66 -14.75 17.23
C SER A 58 1.16 -13.79 18.30
N GLY A 59 2.27 -14.13 18.95
CA GLY A 59 2.88 -13.33 20.01
C GLY A 59 4.08 -12.49 19.57
N LEU A 60 4.35 -12.36 18.26
CA LEU A 60 5.61 -11.82 17.70
C LEU A 60 6.88 -12.53 18.21
N ALA A 61 6.72 -13.75 18.72
CA ALA A 61 7.78 -14.63 19.17
C ALA A 61 7.46 -16.06 18.70
N VAL A 62 8.50 -16.89 18.62
CA VAL A 62 8.39 -18.30 18.26
C VAL A 62 9.35 -19.15 19.07
N LEU A 63 9.04 -20.43 19.18
CA LEU A 63 9.98 -21.47 19.61
C LEU A 63 10.80 -21.95 18.42
N GLN A 64 12.06 -21.50 18.34
CA GLN A 64 12.97 -21.82 17.25
C GLN A 64 13.86 -23.01 17.59
N GLY A 65 13.87 -24.01 16.70
CA GLY A 65 14.68 -25.23 16.78
C GLY A 65 15.64 -25.44 15.61
N SER A 66 15.84 -24.43 14.75
CA SER A 66 16.64 -24.53 13.52
C SER A 66 18.12 -24.87 13.75
N SER A 67 18.65 -24.58 14.94
CA SER A 67 20.04 -24.75 15.34
C SER A 67 20.17 -25.32 16.78
N GLY A 68 21.40 -25.52 17.27
CA GLY A 68 21.68 -26.03 18.61
C GLY A 68 21.59 -27.57 18.73
N ALA A 69 21.65 -28.08 19.96
CA ALA A 69 21.69 -29.51 20.23
C ALA A 69 20.46 -30.26 19.66
N PHE A 70 20.69 -31.41 19.01
CA PHE A 70 19.64 -32.12 18.26
C PHE A 70 18.71 -32.94 19.16
N ASP A 71 19.23 -33.44 20.27
CA ASP A 71 18.52 -34.22 21.30
C ASP A 71 17.71 -33.36 22.27
N SER A 72 17.73 -32.03 22.12
CA SER A 72 16.94 -31.13 22.96
C SER A 72 15.45 -31.22 22.65
N THR A 73 14.64 -31.10 23.69
CA THR A 73 13.18 -31.13 23.59
C THR A 73 12.57 -29.89 24.21
N ALA A 74 11.38 -29.51 23.77
CA ALA A 74 10.58 -28.47 24.40
C ALA A 74 9.23 -29.06 24.81
N SER A 75 8.68 -28.65 25.93
CA SER A 75 7.38 -29.15 26.39
C SER A 75 6.58 -28.15 27.19
N ASP A 76 5.26 -28.30 27.14
CA ASP A 76 4.33 -27.60 28.01
C ASP A 76 3.22 -28.55 28.49
N THR A 77 2.64 -28.25 29.66
CA THR A 77 1.57 -29.03 30.26
C THR A 77 0.26 -28.29 30.13
N VAL A 78 -0.73 -28.96 29.55
CA VAL A 78 -2.05 -28.42 29.27
C VAL A 78 -3.09 -29.19 30.06
N LYS A 79 -4.03 -28.48 30.69
CA LYS A 79 -5.14 -29.10 31.41
C LYS A 79 -6.31 -29.37 30.47
N ILE A 80 -6.61 -30.64 30.25
CA ILE A 80 -7.76 -31.09 29.48
C ILE A 80 -9.00 -31.18 30.40
N PRO A 81 -10.06 -30.43 30.10
CA PRO A 81 -11.25 -30.30 30.94
C PRO A 81 -12.13 -31.55 30.89
N GLU A 82 -12.28 -32.15 29.72
CA GLU A 82 -13.10 -33.33 29.50
C GLU A 82 -12.42 -34.34 28.58
N LYS A 83 -12.69 -35.62 28.84
CA LYS A 83 -12.23 -36.70 27.98
C LYS A 83 -12.96 -36.61 26.65
N GLY A 84 -12.23 -36.71 25.54
CA GLY A 84 -12.85 -36.72 24.21
C GLY A 84 -11.85 -36.89 23.08
N LYS A 85 -12.36 -36.82 21.86
CA LYS A 85 -11.54 -36.74 20.66
C LYS A 85 -11.17 -35.28 20.40
N TRP A 86 -9.88 -34.98 20.41
CA TRP A 86 -9.35 -33.63 20.22
C TRP A 86 -8.53 -33.56 18.95
N LYS A 87 -8.58 -32.38 18.33
CA LYS A 87 -7.70 -31.98 17.24
C LYS A 87 -6.68 -31.00 17.80
N ILE A 88 -5.40 -31.35 17.69
CA ILE A 88 -4.27 -30.56 18.18
C ILE A 88 -3.61 -29.94 16.97
N TRP A 89 -3.95 -28.69 16.71
CA TRP A 89 -3.33 -27.90 15.65
C TRP A 89 -2.02 -27.30 16.13
N VAL A 90 -1.03 -27.26 15.25
CA VAL A 90 0.22 -26.53 15.42
C VAL A 90 0.40 -25.58 14.24
N ARG A 91 0.78 -24.33 14.54
CA ARG A 91 1.23 -23.36 13.55
C ARG A 91 2.74 -23.31 13.56
N TYR A 92 3.37 -23.42 12.40
CA TYR A 92 4.82 -23.39 12.29
C TYR A 92 5.29 -22.80 10.97
N SER A 93 6.54 -22.34 10.95
CA SER A 93 7.18 -21.79 9.77
C SER A 93 7.61 -22.90 8.80
N GLN A 94 7.29 -22.71 7.53
CA GLN A 94 7.64 -23.61 6.44
C GLN A 94 8.31 -22.83 5.31
N VAL A 95 9.54 -23.21 4.97
CA VAL A 95 10.27 -22.74 3.79
C VAL A 95 10.00 -23.73 2.65
N PRO A 96 9.46 -23.35 1.48
CA PRO A 96 9.07 -24.31 0.42
C PRO A 96 10.20 -25.19 -0.15
N SER A 97 11.43 -24.70 -0.15
CA SER A 97 12.59 -25.39 -0.75
C SER A 97 13.36 -26.30 0.22
N VAL A 98 13.15 -26.18 1.53
CA VAL A 98 13.92 -26.90 2.56
C VAL A 98 13.05 -27.32 3.73
N ARG A 99 13.29 -28.51 4.28
CA ARG A 99 12.52 -29.06 5.40
C ARG A 99 13.21 -28.83 6.75
N GLY A 100 12.40 -28.51 7.76
CA GLY A 100 12.76 -28.43 9.17
C GLY A 100 11.89 -29.34 10.02
N GLN A 101 11.95 -30.64 9.74
CA GLN A 101 11.11 -31.66 10.38
C GLN A 101 11.22 -31.62 11.91
N PHE A 102 10.09 -31.90 12.55
CA PHE A 102 9.95 -32.03 14.00
C PHE A 102 8.79 -32.99 14.32
N ARG A 103 8.81 -33.57 15.52
CA ARG A 103 7.75 -34.47 16.01
C ARG A 103 7.09 -33.88 17.23
N ILE A 104 5.77 -33.92 17.28
CA ILE A 104 5.00 -33.61 18.50
C ILE A 104 4.48 -34.92 19.06
N ALA A 105 4.74 -35.15 20.35
CA ALA A 105 4.17 -36.23 21.12
C ALA A 105 3.24 -35.67 22.20
N VAL A 106 2.15 -36.37 22.44
CA VAL A 106 1.20 -36.10 23.52
C VAL A 106 1.38 -37.16 24.59
N ILE A 107 1.67 -36.73 25.82
CA ILE A 107 1.99 -37.61 26.94
C ILE A 107 0.93 -37.44 28.02
N SER A 108 0.40 -38.54 28.53
CA SER A 108 -0.49 -38.55 29.70
C SER A 108 -0.08 -39.68 30.64
N GLY A 109 0.00 -39.39 31.94
CA GLY A 109 0.46 -40.37 32.94
C GLY A 109 1.85 -40.94 32.65
N GLY A 110 2.73 -40.16 32.03
CA GLY A 110 4.09 -40.59 31.63
C GLY A 110 4.17 -41.46 30.38
N LYS A 111 3.04 -41.77 29.73
CA LYS A 111 2.99 -42.57 28.50
C LYS A 111 2.64 -41.69 27.30
N GLU A 112 3.34 -41.89 26.17
CA GLU A 112 2.97 -41.31 24.88
C GLU A 112 1.65 -41.94 24.40
N ILE A 113 0.63 -41.11 24.19
CA ILE A 113 -0.72 -41.54 23.79
C ILE A 113 -1.04 -41.21 22.33
N ALA A 114 -0.31 -40.25 21.72
CA ALA A 114 -0.38 -39.92 20.30
C ALA A 114 0.89 -39.17 19.89
N ASP A 115 1.28 -39.28 18.62
CA ASP A 115 2.37 -38.49 18.05
C ASP A 115 2.19 -38.27 16.54
N LYS A 116 2.89 -37.27 16.00
CA LYS A 116 2.97 -37.01 14.56
C LYS A 116 4.26 -36.28 14.20
N GLU A 117 4.83 -36.60 13.04
CA GLU A 117 5.92 -35.85 12.41
C GLU A 117 5.39 -34.80 11.43
N PHE A 118 5.97 -33.60 11.46
CA PHE A 118 5.52 -32.40 10.76
C PHE A 118 6.59 -31.88 9.80
N ASP A 119 6.18 -30.99 8.89
CA ASP A 119 7.02 -30.44 7.81
C ASP A 119 7.65 -31.52 6.91
N LEU A 120 6.89 -32.57 6.59
CA LEU A 120 7.34 -33.63 5.69
C LEU A 120 7.28 -33.19 4.22
N ASN A 121 6.25 -32.42 3.85
CA ASN A 121 6.01 -31.94 2.50
C ASN A 121 5.70 -30.45 2.50
N PRO A 122 6.14 -29.70 1.48
CA PRO A 122 5.73 -28.31 1.32
C PRO A 122 4.24 -28.22 1.03
N THR A 123 3.54 -27.27 1.65
CA THR A 123 2.14 -26.95 1.34
C THR A 123 2.00 -26.21 0.00
N ARG A 124 3.10 -25.64 -0.52
CA ARG A 124 3.15 -24.88 -1.76
C ARG A 124 4.55 -24.84 -2.35
N THR A 125 4.66 -24.56 -3.66
CA THR A 125 5.94 -24.53 -4.38
C THR A 125 6.75 -23.25 -4.17
N ARG A 126 6.11 -22.16 -3.74
CA ARG A 126 6.73 -20.85 -3.43
C ARG A 126 6.02 -20.21 -2.24
N ALA A 127 6.75 -19.44 -1.43
CA ALA A 127 6.19 -18.79 -0.26
C ALA A 127 5.21 -17.70 -0.69
N ALA A 128 4.13 -17.47 0.07
CA ALA A 128 3.28 -16.30 -0.21
C ALA A 128 4.01 -15.02 0.17
N ASP A 129 4.78 -15.02 1.26
CA ASP A 129 5.74 -13.96 1.53
C ASP A 129 7.06 -14.23 0.79
N SER A 130 7.16 -13.69 -0.43
CA SER A 130 8.34 -13.85 -1.28
C SER A 130 9.60 -13.18 -0.72
N ARG A 131 9.50 -12.26 0.26
CA ARG A 131 10.66 -11.59 0.86
C ARG A 131 11.27 -12.41 1.99
N LEU A 132 10.42 -13.00 2.84
CA LEU A 132 10.88 -13.90 3.90
C LEU A 132 11.25 -15.28 3.36
N GLY A 133 10.64 -15.69 2.24
CA GLY A 133 10.86 -17.01 1.65
C GLY A 133 10.25 -18.14 2.48
N MET A 134 9.33 -17.83 3.40
CA MET A 134 8.63 -18.79 4.26
C MET A 134 7.17 -18.40 4.48
N ASP A 135 6.37 -19.34 4.95
CA ASP A 135 5.01 -19.12 5.41
C ASP A 135 4.78 -19.74 6.78
N TYR A 136 3.81 -19.21 7.53
CA TYR A 136 3.23 -19.95 8.65
C TYR A 136 2.08 -20.82 8.17
N VAL A 137 2.18 -22.12 8.43
CA VAL A 137 1.19 -23.11 8.01
C VAL A 137 0.59 -23.80 9.24
N TRP A 138 -0.67 -24.21 9.11
CA TRP A 138 -1.36 -25.03 10.09
C TRP A 138 -1.32 -26.49 9.67
N ASP A 139 -1.00 -27.35 10.61
CA ASP A 139 -1.17 -28.80 10.50
C ASP A 139 -1.65 -29.34 11.85
N PHE A 140 -2.11 -30.59 11.90
CA PHE A 140 -2.69 -31.15 13.12
C PHE A 140 -2.38 -32.64 13.32
N LEU A 141 -2.50 -33.07 14.57
CA LEU A 141 -2.73 -34.47 14.92
C LEU A 141 -4.08 -34.63 15.65
N GLU A 142 -4.68 -35.80 15.54
CA GLU A 142 -5.88 -36.16 16.29
C GLU A 142 -5.50 -37.12 17.42
N ALA A 143 -6.10 -36.93 18.59
CA ALA A 143 -5.84 -37.78 19.75
C ALA A 143 -7.09 -37.90 20.64
N ASP A 144 -7.30 -39.08 21.21
CA ASP A 144 -8.26 -39.28 22.29
C ASP A 144 -7.60 -38.87 23.61
N LEU A 145 -7.92 -37.67 24.10
CA LEU A 145 -7.31 -37.11 25.30
C LEU A 145 -8.13 -37.48 26.55
N PRO A 146 -7.48 -37.90 27.65
CA PRO A 146 -8.14 -38.03 28.93
C PRO A 146 -8.43 -36.65 29.54
N ALA A 147 -9.41 -36.57 30.45
CA ALA A 147 -9.53 -35.41 31.32
C ALA A 147 -8.34 -35.37 32.31
N GLY A 148 -7.82 -34.19 32.59
CA GLY A 148 -6.63 -33.99 33.43
C GLY A 148 -5.45 -33.41 32.65
N GLU A 149 -4.25 -33.53 33.20
CA GLU A 149 -3.05 -32.96 32.58
C GLU A 149 -2.51 -33.85 31.46
N ILE A 150 -2.15 -33.22 30.35
CA ILE A 150 -1.37 -33.81 29.27
C ILE A 150 -0.15 -32.93 29.00
N THR A 151 0.95 -33.52 28.58
CA THR A 151 2.16 -32.80 28.16
C THR A 151 2.29 -32.86 26.66
N LEU A 152 2.39 -31.70 26.02
CA LEU A 152 2.81 -31.57 24.63
C LEU A 152 4.33 -31.51 24.62
N LYS A 153 4.98 -32.42 23.88
CA LYS A 153 6.43 -32.48 23.81
C LYS A 153 6.92 -32.48 22.37
N VAL A 154 7.82 -31.57 22.06
CA VAL A 154 8.39 -31.33 20.74
C VAL A 154 9.81 -31.90 20.68
N TYR A 155 10.06 -32.68 19.63
CA TYR A 155 11.36 -33.27 19.30
C TYR A 155 11.85 -32.76 17.94
N LYS A 156 13.17 -32.63 17.78
CA LYS A 156 13.76 -32.42 16.46
C LYS A 156 13.88 -33.75 15.73
N THR A 157 13.52 -33.78 14.47
CA THR A 157 13.70 -34.93 13.58
C THR A 157 14.33 -34.49 12.27
N GLY A 158 14.68 -35.46 11.42
CA GLY A 158 15.35 -35.17 10.15
C GLY A 158 16.76 -34.60 10.32
N SER A 159 17.08 -33.57 9.53
CA SER A 159 18.40 -32.94 9.50
C SER A 159 18.75 -32.23 10.82
N ARG A 160 20.01 -32.38 11.25
CA ARG A 160 20.54 -31.80 12.50
C ARG A 160 20.51 -30.27 12.50
N ALA A 161 20.94 -29.66 11.40
CA ALA A 161 20.86 -28.24 11.16
C ALA A 161 19.96 -28.00 9.95
N VAL A 162 19.08 -27.00 10.05
CA VAL A 162 18.12 -26.64 9.00
C VAL A 162 18.14 -25.13 8.80
N HIS A 163 17.41 -24.64 7.79
CA HIS A 163 17.35 -23.22 7.49
C HIS A 163 16.86 -22.42 8.73
N PRO A 164 17.37 -21.19 8.98
CA PRO A 164 16.99 -20.41 10.16
C PRO A 164 15.48 -20.15 10.29
N TYR A 165 14.76 -20.11 9.17
CA TYR A 165 13.31 -19.95 9.08
C TYR A 165 12.51 -21.27 9.07
N SER A 166 13.17 -22.42 9.21
CA SER A 166 12.50 -23.70 9.36
C SER A 166 12.50 -24.12 10.83
N ARG A 167 11.56 -24.98 11.24
CA ARG A 167 11.44 -25.46 12.62
C ARG A 167 11.27 -24.30 13.62
N CYS A 168 10.44 -23.32 13.27
CA CYS A 168 9.98 -22.29 14.20
C CYS A 168 8.50 -22.54 14.48
N LEU A 169 8.17 -22.92 15.71
CA LEU A 169 6.80 -23.17 16.14
C LEU A 169 6.24 -21.88 16.72
N ASP A 170 5.05 -21.52 16.25
CA ASP A 170 4.33 -20.32 16.67
C ASP A 170 3.41 -20.65 17.84
N CYS A 171 2.33 -21.39 17.58
CA CYS A 171 1.33 -21.69 18.60
C CYS A 171 0.67 -23.06 18.39
N PHE A 172 -0.07 -23.48 19.40
CA PHE A 172 -0.90 -24.67 19.40
C PHE A 172 -2.36 -24.29 19.69
N LEU A 173 -3.30 -24.93 19.00
CA LEU A 173 -4.74 -24.81 19.26
C LEU A 173 -5.33 -26.21 19.42
N LEU A 174 -5.78 -26.53 20.62
CA LEU A 174 -6.45 -27.79 20.93
C LEU A 174 -7.95 -27.53 20.93
N THR A 175 -8.70 -28.31 20.15
CA THR A 175 -10.16 -28.17 20.06
C THR A 175 -10.89 -29.50 19.99
N THR A 176 -12.09 -29.56 20.57
CA THR A 176 -13.03 -30.67 20.33
C THR A 176 -13.80 -30.48 19.01
N ASN A 177 -13.80 -29.27 18.43
CA ASN A 177 -14.44 -29.00 17.14
C ASN A 177 -13.60 -29.54 15.97
N GLN A 178 -13.96 -30.72 15.49
CA GLN A 178 -13.25 -31.42 14.41
C GLN A 178 -13.28 -30.68 13.06
N LYS A 179 -14.23 -29.75 12.88
CA LYS A 179 -14.41 -28.96 11.66
C LYS A 179 -13.76 -27.57 11.74
N LEU A 180 -13.18 -27.20 12.88
CA LEU A 180 -12.55 -25.90 13.06
C LEU A 180 -11.36 -25.75 12.09
N VAL A 181 -11.32 -24.61 11.41
CA VAL A 181 -10.13 -24.11 10.72
C VAL A 181 -9.51 -23.06 11.65
N PRO A 182 -8.29 -23.26 12.17
CA PRO A 182 -7.70 -22.36 13.15
C PRO A 182 -7.49 -20.93 12.63
N ASP A 183 -7.75 -19.96 13.50
CA ASP A 183 -7.36 -18.57 13.32
C ASP A 183 -6.71 -18.06 14.62
N HIS A 184 -5.42 -17.73 14.55
CA HIS A 184 -4.65 -17.26 15.69
C HIS A 184 -4.98 -15.81 16.08
N THR A 185 -5.61 -15.03 15.20
CA THR A 185 -5.86 -13.60 15.42
C THR A 185 -6.80 -13.33 16.59
N HIS A 186 -7.52 -14.35 17.07
CA HIS A 186 -8.38 -14.28 18.26
C HIS A 186 -7.64 -14.41 19.59
N TYR A 187 -6.38 -14.85 19.59
CA TYR A 187 -5.64 -15.20 20.81
C TYR A 187 -4.42 -14.31 21.06
N GLY A 188 -3.91 -13.64 20.04
CA GLY A 188 -2.86 -12.62 20.18
C GLY A 188 -3.38 -11.29 20.75
N PRO A 189 -2.55 -10.22 20.73
CA PRO A 189 -2.98 -8.88 21.12
C PRO A 189 -4.32 -8.48 20.48
N GLN A 190 -5.22 -7.91 21.28
CA GLN A 190 -6.57 -7.54 20.83
C GLN A 190 -6.77 -6.03 20.83
N ILE A 191 -7.50 -5.57 19.83
CA ILE A 191 -7.97 -4.19 19.71
C ILE A 191 -9.40 -4.22 19.18
N TYR A 192 -10.28 -3.47 19.84
CA TYR A 192 -11.69 -3.38 19.53
C TYR A 192 -12.03 -1.96 19.10
N LEU A 193 -12.90 -1.86 18.09
CA LEU A 193 -13.43 -0.62 17.58
C LEU A 193 -14.95 -0.60 17.77
N ARG A 194 -15.47 0.54 18.20
CA ARG A 194 -16.89 0.86 18.14
C ARG A 194 -17.09 2.15 17.38
N VAL A 195 -18.02 2.15 16.43
CA VAL A 195 -18.31 3.31 15.60
C VAL A 195 -19.72 3.79 15.85
N THR A 196 -19.89 5.09 16.08
CA THR A 196 -21.20 5.75 16.15
C THR A 196 -21.29 6.77 15.02
N ILE A 197 -22.31 6.65 14.17
CA ILE A 197 -22.54 7.53 13.03
C ILE A 197 -23.44 8.69 13.44
N GLY A 198 -23.01 9.92 13.17
CA GLY A 198 -23.80 11.12 13.39
C GLY A 198 -24.82 11.38 12.27
N ASP A 199 -25.62 12.42 12.43
CA ASP A 199 -26.57 12.85 11.40
C ASP A 199 -25.89 13.57 10.23
N GLY A 200 -26.59 13.67 9.09
CA GLY A 200 -26.19 14.48 7.94
C GLY A 200 -25.69 13.68 6.73
N HIS A 201 -25.87 12.36 6.72
CA HIS A 201 -25.59 11.51 5.55
C HIS A 201 -26.85 11.37 4.68
N GLU A 202 -26.68 11.38 3.36
CA GLU A 202 -27.79 11.45 2.39
C GLU A 202 -28.53 10.11 2.24
N LYS A 203 -27.79 9.00 2.31
CA LYS A 203 -28.30 7.63 2.19
C LYS A 203 -27.39 6.65 2.94
N PRO A 204 -27.83 5.40 3.17
CA PRO A 204 -27.01 4.43 3.88
C PRO A 204 -25.68 4.13 3.18
N PHE A 205 -24.63 3.90 3.97
CA PHE A 205 -23.26 3.68 3.47
C PHE A 205 -22.52 2.62 4.29
N TYR A 206 -21.38 2.15 3.79
CA TYR A 206 -20.41 1.38 4.57
C TYR A 206 -19.11 2.19 4.71
N ILE A 207 -18.28 1.90 5.70
CA ILE A 207 -16.95 2.51 5.81
C ILE A 207 -15.96 1.58 5.12
N HIS A 208 -15.40 2.03 3.99
CA HIS A 208 -14.25 1.36 3.39
C HIS A 208 -12.99 1.73 4.16
N ILE A 209 -12.15 0.73 4.42
CA ILE A 209 -10.86 0.86 5.08
C ILE A 209 -9.79 0.34 4.12
N PHE A 210 -8.94 1.23 3.65
CA PHE A 210 -7.67 0.85 3.05
C PHE A 210 -6.63 0.86 4.18
N ALA A 211 -6.18 -0.32 4.57
CA ALA A 211 -5.14 -0.47 5.58
C ALA A 211 -3.79 -0.42 4.85
N ASP A 212 -3.06 0.67 5.04
CA ASP A 212 -1.73 0.91 4.48
C ASP A 212 -0.67 0.51 5.50
N TYR A 213 0.16 -0.46 5.12
CA TYR A 213 0.98 -1.22 6.02
C TYR A 213 2.46 -0.88 5.84
N TYR A 214 3.19 -0.70 6.94
CA TYR A 214 4.63 -0.39 6.90
C TYR A 214 5.52 -1.60 6.50
N ARG A 215 4.91 -2.74 6.17
CA ARG A 215 5.58 -3.94 5.66
C ARG A 215 4.65 -4.77 4.79
N SER A 216 5.21 -5.58 3.89
CA SER A 216 4.37 -6.43 3.04
C SER A 216 3.60 -7.55 3.77
N PRO A 217 2.46 -8.02 3.19
CA PRO A 217 1.73 -7.36 2.09
C PRO A 217 1.41 -5.92 2.46
N TRP A 218 1.67 -4.98 1.55
CA TRP A 218 1.81 -3.55 1.90
C TRP A 218 0.48 -2.86 2.12
N TYR A 219 -0.61 -3.52 1.75
CA TYR A 219 -1.94 -3.01 1.98
C TYR A 219 -2.96 -4.14 2.01
N ALA A 220 -4.11 -3.85 2.60
CA ALA A 220 -5.31 -4.66 2.50
C ALA A 220 -6.57 -3.78 2.45
N ASN A 221 -7.65 -4.36 1.92
CA ASN A 221 -8.95 -3.69 1.84
C ASN A 221 -9.93 -4.35 2.79
N TYR A 222 -10.69 -3.54 3.50
CA TYR A 222 -11.78 -3.99 4.35
C TYR A 222 -13.00 -3.10 4.21
N SER A 223 -14.15 -3.64 4.61
CA SER A 223 -15.41 -2.92 4.66
C SER A 223 -16.06 -3.13 6.00
N LEU A 224 -16.30 -2.03 6.69
CA LEU A 224 -16.95 -1.97 8.00
C LEU A 224 -18.43 -1.60 7.83
N THR A 225 -19.28 -2.35 8.51
CA THR A 225 -20.73 -2.21 8.54
C THR A 225 -21.23 -2.29 9.98
N PRO A 226 -22.51 -1.95 10.27
CA PRO A 226 -23.10 -2.22 11.57
C PRO A 226 -22.94 -3.65 12.06
N ASP A 227 -22.92 -4.61 11.13
CA ASP A 227 -22.87 -6.04 11.45
C ASP A 227 -21.44 -6.59 11.62
N GLY A 228 -20.41 -5.75 11.42
CA GLY A 228 -19.01 -6.13 11.59
C GLY A 228 -18.09 -5.72 10.44
N LEU A 229 -16.88 -6.27 10.48
CA LEU A 229 -15.79 -6.00 9.55
C LEU A 229 -15.61 -7.18 8.59
N ASP A 230 -15.61 -6.90 7.28
CA ASP A 230 -15.36 -7.88 6.22
C ASP A 230 -14.06 -7.57 5.47
N ALA A 231 -13.41 -8.59 4.91
CA ALA A 231 -12.27 -8.41 4.01
C ALA A 231 -12.77 -8.12 2.58
N GLY A 232 -12.14 -7.16 1.91
CA GLY A 232 -12.46 -6.75 0.55
C GLY A 232 -12.89 -5.29 0.43
N VAL A 233 -13.08 -4.86 -0.82
CA VAL A 233 -13.46 -3.47 -1.17
C VAL A 233 -14.95 -3.17 -0.96
N ARG A 234 -15.77 -4.18 -0.63
CA ARG A 234 -17.22 -4.08 -0.46
C ARG A 234 -17.68 -5.06 0.63
N PRO A 235 -18.77 -4.74 1.35
CA PRO A 235 -19.37 -5.66 2.31
C PRO A 235 -19.79 -6.98 1.69
N THR A 236 -19.78 -8.04 2.50
CA THR A 236 -20.35 -9.34 2.10
C THR A 236 -21.84 -9.17 1.75
N ALA A 237 -22.32 -9.94 0.77
CA ALA A 237 -23.73 -9.89 0.37
C ALA A 237 -24.65 -10.13 1.59
N GLY A 238 -25.66 -9.25 1.75
CA GLY A 238 -26.63 -9.33 2.84
C GLY A 238 -26.29 -8.52 4.08
N ARG A 239 -25.09 -7.91 4.18
CA ARG A 239 -24.74 -6.98 5.25
C ARG A 239 -25.59 -5.70 5.19
N ARG A 240 -25.96 -5.17 6.36
CA ARG A 240 -26.61 -3.87 6.49
C ARG A 240 -25.59 -2.73 6.28
N PHE A 241 -26.10 -1.58 5.86
CA PHE A 241 -25.32 -0.35 5.73
C PHE A 241 -25.68 0.57 6.89
N PHE A 242 -24.75 1.45 7.28
CA PHE A 242 -24.94 2.43 8.33
C PHE A 242 -26.06 3.41 7.99
N ASN A 243 -26.93 3.67 8.95
CA ASN A 243 -27.85 4.82 8.96
C ASN A 243 -27.37 5.91 9.91
N ASN A 244 -27.94 7.11 9.78
CA ASN A 244 -27.73 8.19 10.75
C ASN A 244 -28.11 7.72 12.17
N GLY A 245 -27.29 8.03 13.16
CA GLY A 245 -27.49 7.67 14.56
C GLY A 245 -27.14 6.21 14.90
N GLU A 246 -26.73 5.39 13.93
CA GLU A 246 -26.41 3.99 14.16
C GLU A 246 -25.08 3.82 14.90
N LYS A 247 -25.04 2.82 15.79
CA LYS A 247 -23.87 2.47 16.59
C LYS A 247 -23.59 0.98 16.41
N THR A 248 -22.33 0.63 16.18
CA THR A 248 -21.91 -0.78 16.12
C THR A 248 -21.85 -1.38 17.53
N ASP A 249 -21.90 -2.72 17.61
CA ASP A 249 -21.30 -3.44 18.75
C ASP A 249 -19.77 -3.27 18.73
N TRP A 250 -19.08 -3.82 19.74
CA TRP A 250 -17.63 -3.90 19.74
C TRP A 250 -17.13 -4.87 18.66
N ILE A 251 -16.33 -4.37 17.73
CA ILE A 251 -15.79 -5.13 16.60
C ILE A 251 -14.30 -5.32 16.82
N SER A 252 -13.81 -6.57 16.84
CA SER A 252 -12.37 -6.80 16.84
C SER A 252 -11.77 -6.36 15.50
N ILE A 253 -10.76 -5.49 15.58
CA ILE A 253 -9.98 -5.03 14.43
C ILE A 253 -8.56 -5.60 14.46
N ALA A 254 -8.29 -6.64 15.27
CA ALA A 254 -6.98 -7.29 15.34
C ALA A 254 -6.48 -7.76 13.96
N LYS A 255 -7.40 -8.18 13.08
CA LYS A 255 -7.07 -8.56 11.70
C LYS A 255 -6.59 -7.42 10.81
N LEU A 256 -6.84 -6.16 11.19
CA LEU A 256 -6.29 -5.00 10.51
C LEU A 256 -4.83 -4.77 10.87
N MET A 257 -4.31 -5.37 11.94
CA MET A 257 -3.08 -4.96 12.61
C MET A 257 -1.89 -5.87 12.33
N TYR A 258 -0.75 -5.23 12.08
CA TYR A 258 0.59 -5.72 12.31
C TYR A 258 1.12 -5.14 13.61
N PHE A 259 1.10 -5.99 14.63
CA PHE A 259 1.51 -5.61 15.97
C PHE A 259 3.01 -5.31 16.12
N ASP A 260 3.84 -5.60 15.10
CA ASP A 260 5.27 -5.24 15.09
C ASP A 260 5.55 -3.85 14.52
N THR A 261 4.69 -3.33 13.64
CA THR A 261 4.91 -2.04 12.96
C THR A 261 3.84 -0.99 13.23
N GLY A 262 2.64 -1.38 13.66
CA GLY A 262 1.46 -0.53 13.60
C GLY A 262 1.00 -0.34 12.15
N GLU A 263 -0.02 0.50 11.94
CA GLU A 263 -0.71 0.68 10.66
C GLU A 263 -1.18 2.12 10.42
N ASN A 264 -1.36 2.48 9.15
CA ASN A 264 -2.07 3.68 8.71
C ASN A 264 -3.40 3.29 8.07
N LEU A 265 -4.52 3.59 8.73
CA LEU A 265 -5.85 3.25 8.23
C LEU A 265 -6.47 4.44 7.52
N LEU A 266 -6.74 4.29 6.22
CA LEU A 266 -7.41 5.27 5.38
C LEU A 266 -8.90 4.91 5.28
N LEU A 267 -9.77 5.72 5.88
CA LEU A 267 -11.20 5.44 5.99
C LEU A 267 -12.02 6.40 5.13
N SER A 268 -13.04 5.87 4.45
CA SER A 268 -14.01 6.68 3.70
C SER A 268 -15.41 6.06 3.75
N PRO A 269 -16.48 6.86 3.94
CA PRO A 269 -17.85 6.39 3.79
C PRO A 269 -18.15 6.20 2.31
N ARG A 270 -18.75 5.07 1.94
CA ARG A 270 -18.98 4.69 0.54
C ARG A 270 -20.37 4.15 0.32
N TYR A 271 -20.99 4.58 -0.77
CA TYR A 271 -22.23 4.01 -1.31
C TYR A 271 -21.92 2.81 -2.20
N THR A 272 -20.88 2.96 -3.03
CA THR A 272 -20.25 1.88 -3.78
C THR A 272 -18.73 2.04 -3.68
N TYR A 273 -17.94 1.06 -4.14
CA TYR A 273 -16.49 1.23 -4.12
C TYR A 273 -16.02 2.48 -4.89
N GLN A 274 -16.73 2.88 -5.95
CA GLN A 274 -16.39 4.05 -6.76
C GLN A 274 -17.09 5.34 -6.31
N GLU A 275 -18.13 5.24 -5.49
CA GLU A 275 -18.98 6.37 -5.08
C GLU A 275 -18.79 6.63 -3.57
N ILE A 276 -17.99 7.64 -3.26
CA ILE A 276 -17.66 8.06 -1.90
C ILE A 276 -18.73 9.06 -1.41
N ALA A 277 -19.21 8.88 -0.18
CA ALA A 277 -20.15 9.83 0.41
C ALA A 277 -19.42 11.15 0.75
N PRO A 278 -20.03 12.32 0.52
CA PRO A 278 -19.35 13.61 0.60
C PRO A 278 -18.90 13.98 2.02
N ARG A 279 -19.49 13.39 3.05
CA ARG A 279 -19.24 13.72 4.46
C ARG A 279 -19.12 12.48 5.30
N LEU A 280 -18.28 12.53 6.33
CA LEU A 280 -18.20 11.54 7.39
C LEU A 280 -18.33 12.24 8.74
N LYS A 281 -19.47 12.04 9.40
CA LYS A 281 -19.66 12.44 10.79
C LYS A 281 -19.73 11.20 11.66
N ALA A 282 -18.67 10.92 12.42
CA ALA A 282 -18.55 9.69 13.18
C ALA A 282 -17.71 9.85 14.45
N LYS A 283 -17.98 8.98 15.43
CA LYS A 283 -17.15 8.75 16.62
C LYS A 283 -16.56 7.35 16.54
N PHE A 284 -15.24 7.25 16.68
CA PHE A 284 -14.49 6.00 16.74
C PHE A 284 -13.94 5.82 18.16
N GLU A 285 -14.35 4.75 18.83
CA GLU A 285 -13.90 4.40 20.17
C GLU A 285 -13.03 3.15 20.09
N PHE A 286 -11.79 3.24 20.55
CA PHE A 286 -10.82 2.15 20.58
C PHE A 286 -10.63 1.64 22.00
N ALA A 287 -10.70 0.32 22.16
CA ALA A 287 -10.58 -0.35 23.45
C ALA A 287 -9.71 -1.61 23.35
N THR A 288 -9.07 -2.01 24.46
CA THR A 288 -8.29 -3.26 24.54
C THR A 288 -9.19 -4.49 24.73
N GLU A 289 -10.42 -4.28 25.17
CA GLU A 289 -11.45 -5.29 25.41
C GLU A 289 -12.82 -4.69 25.00
N PRO A 290 -13.86 -5.51 24.74
CA PRO A 290 -15.20 -5.04 24.36
C PRO A 290 -15.97 -4.46 25.56
N ASP A 291 -15.39 -3.49 26.26
CA ASP A 291 -15.92 -2.82 27.46
C ASP A 291 -15.65 -1.30 27.38
N GLU A 292 -16.66 -0.49 27.70
CA GLU A 292 -16.55 0.96 27.73
C GLU A 292 -15.49 1.47 28.73
N LYS A 293 -15.25 0.74 29.82
CA LYS A 293 -14.21 1.08 30.81
C LYS A 293 -12.79 0.86 30.27
N LYS A 294 -12.67 0.17 29.14
CA LYS A 294 -11.40 -0.20 28.50
C LYS A 294 -11.10 0.67 27.28
N ILE A 295 -11.91 1.69 27.04
CA ILE A 295 -11.65 2.72 26.02
C ILE A 295 -10.37 3.48 26.40
N PHE A 296 -9.38 3.41 25.52
CA PHE A 296 -8.12 4.16 25.68
C PHE A 296 -8.00 5.32 24.70
N LYS A 297 -8.78 5.33 23.62
CA LYS A 297 -8.83 6.44 22.65
C LYS A 297 -10.24 6.63 22.10
N THR A 298 -10.63 7.90 21.98
CA THR A 298 -11.81 8.32 21.22
C THR A 298 -11.38 9.32 20.15
N ILE A 299 -11.85 9.13 18.92
CA ILE A 299 -11.68 10.09 17.82
C ILE A 299 -13.08 10.50 17.35
N GLU A 300 -13.37 11.79 17.42
CA GLU A 300 -14.60 12.37 16.88
C GLU A 300 -14.28 13.16 15.62
N ARG A 301 -15.05 12.91 14.56
CA ARG A 301 -14.81 13.49 13.25
C ARG A 301 -16.10 14.01 12.65
N ASP A 302 -15.99 15.19 12.04
CA ASP A 302 -16.96 15.77 11.13
C ASP A 302 -16.20 16.33 9.93
N ALA A 303 -16.01 15.45 8.94
CA ALA A 303 -15.14 15.63 7.78
C ALA A 303 -15.96 15.93 6.52
N GLU A 304 -15.54 16.95 5.77
CA GLU A 304 -16.09 17.25 4.45
C GLU A 304 -14.96 17.81 3.57
N PRO A 305 -14.46 17.06 2.57
CA PRO A 305 -14.81 15.68 2.19
C PRO A 305 -14.68 14.62 3.29
N GLY A 306 -15.43 13.51 3.16
CA GLY A 306 -15.65 12.50 4.19
C GLY A 306 -14.49 11.55 4.54
N GLY A 307 -13.23 11.87 4.28
CA GLY A 307 -12.13 10.98 4.61
C GLY A 307 -11.43 11.27 5.94
N ILE A 308 -10.81 10.22 6.49
CA ILE A 308 -9.96 10.31 7.67
C ILE A 308 -8.83 9.28 7.59
N HIS A 309 -7.62 9.68 7.97
CA HIS A 309 -6.53 8.76 8.27
C HIS A 309 -6.41 8.56 9.79
N ILE A 310 -6.21 7.31 10.22
CA ILE A 310 -5.99 6.94 11.62
C ILE A 310 -4.73 6.10 11.71
N ILE A 311 -3.71 6.61 12.39
CA ILE A 311 -2.46 5.89 12.65
C ILE A 311 -2.62 5.13 13.97
N ILE A 312 -2.39 3.82 13.93
CA ILE A 312 -2.39 2.94 15.10
C ILE A 312 -0.96 2.40 15.30
N PRO A 313 -0.28 2.74 16.41
CA PRO A 313 1.07 2.26 16.64
C PRO A 313 1.10 0.80 17.13
N PRO A 314 2.23 0.09 17.02
CA PRO A 314 2.34 -1.30 17.47
C PRO A 314 2.16 -1.45 18.99
N ASP A 315 2.57 -0.45 19.76
CA ASP A 315 2.52 -0.39 21.22
C ASP A 315 1.21 0.20 21.77
N TYR A 316 0.12 0.25 20.97
CA TYR A 316 -1.15 0.91 21.29
C TYR A 316 -1.75 0.53 22.67
N ALA A 317 -1.49 -0.69 23.15
CA ALA A 317 -2.02 -1.18 24.42
C ALA A 317 -1.31 -0.57 25.64
N SER A 318 -0.13 0.03 25.45
CA SER A 318 0.56 0.77 26.50
C SER A 318 0.01 2.20 26.63
N PRO A 319 0.11 2.86 27.80
CA PRO A 319 -0.31 4.26 27.94
C PRO A 319 0.41 5.22 26.97
N GLU A 320 1.69 4.96 26.68
CA GLU A 320 2.46 5.77 25.75
C GLU A 320 2.00 5.55 24.30
N GLY A 321 1.82 4.31 23.88
CA GLY A 321 1.32 3.97 22.54
C GLY A 321 -0.11 4.42 22.30
N ALA A 322 -0.99 4.30 23.30
CA ALA A 322 -2.35 4.86 23.26
C ALA A 322 -2.36 6.36 22.95
N GLY A 323 -1.38 7.11 23.49
CA GLY A 323 -1.17 8.52 23.20
C GLY A 323 -0.65 8.82 21.78
N LYS A 324 0.01 7.85 21.14
CA LYS A 324 0.50 7.97 19.74
C LYS A 324 -0.59 7.65 18.71
N LEU A 325 -1.63 6.88 19.07
CA LEU A 325 -2.78 6.65 18.20
C LEU A 325 -3.45 8.00 17.87
N SER A 326 -3.41 8.40 16.61
CA SER A 326 -3.78 9.75 16.19
C SER A 326 -4.49 9.77 14.83
N SER A 327 -5.40 10.72 14.65
CA SER A 327 -5.97 11.08 13.36
C SER A 327 -5.09 12.04 12.57
N ASP A 328 -5.33 12.13 11.26
CA ASP A 328 -4.70 13.13 10.38
C ASP A 328 -4.71 14.56 10.94
N ILE A 329 -5.84 15.03 11.47
CA ILE A 329 -6.00 16.38 11.99
C ILE A 329 -5.23 16.59 13.29
N GLU A 330 -5.14 15.59 14.15
CA GLU A 330 -4.34 15.68 15.38
C GLU A 330 -2.86 15.86 15.03
N ILE A 331 -2.37 15.13 14.03
CA ILE A 331 -0.99 15.22 13.54
C ILE A 331 -0.72 16.55 12.83
N ALA A 332 -1.64 16.97 11.95
CA ALA A 332 -1.56 18.26 11.25
C ALA A 332 -1.56 19.44 12.24
N GLU A 333 -2.39 19.38 13.29
CA GLU A 333 -2.42 20.40 14.34
C GLU A 333 -1.18 20.37 15.23
N ALA A 334 -0.68 19.20 15.62
CA ALA A 334 0.53 19.09 16.41
C ALA A 334 1.73 19.69 15.66
N THR A 335 1.97 19.26 14.42
CA THR A 335 3.04 19.78 13.55
C THR A 335 2.85 21.26 13.29
N GLY A 336 1.61 21.65 13.03
CA GLY A 336 1.25 23.03 12.79
C GLY A 336 1.51 23.95 13.98
N LYS A 337 1.17 23.54 15.21
CA LYS A 337 1.44 24.33 16.43
C LYS A 337 2.94 24.57 16.63
N LEU A 338 3.77 23.59 16.29
CA LEU A 338 5.22 23.76 16.28
C LEU A 338 5.60 24.88 15.30
N ALA A 339 5.11 24.82 14.06
CA ALA A 339 5.36 25.86 13.06
C ALA A 339 4.84 27.25 13.48
N ASP A 340 3.63 27.33 14.06
CA ASP A 340 3.06 28.59 14.55
C ASP A 340 3.92 29.22 15.67
N SER A 341 4.61 28.40 16.46
CA SER A 341 5.47 28.84 17.58
C SER A 341 6.87 29.27 17.15
N MET A 342 7.29 28.92 15.93
CA MET A 342 8.64 29.23 15.44
C MET A 342 8.79 30.73 15.12
N LYS A 343 9.97 31.26 15.45
CA LYS A 343 10.40 32.58 14.98
C LYS A 343 10.94 32.46 13.56
N TRP A 344 10.04 32.53 12.58
CA TRP A 344 10.40 32.48 11.17
C TRP A 344 11.31 33.65 10.78
N PRO A 345 12.32 33.43 9.93
CA PRO A 345 13.17 34.51 9.43
C PRO A 345 12.34 35.61 8.76
N SER A 346 12.58 36.87 9.16
CA SER A 346 12.01 38.04 8.49
C SER A 346 12.83 38.49 7.28
N ILE A 347 13.99 37.88 7.06
CA ILE A 347 14.88 38.14 5.93
C ILE A 347 14.45 37.34 4.70
N GLY A 348 14.39 37.99 3.55
CA GLY A 348 13.94 37.38 2.29
C GLY A 348 12.46 37.65 1.98
N LYS A 349 12.00 37.11 0.84
CA LYS A 349 10.59 37.20 0.39
C LYS A 349 10.20 35.90 -0.31
N LYS A 350 8.91 35.64 -0.42
CA LYS A 350 8.40 34.53 -1.24
C LYS A 350 8.98 34.60 -2.67
N PRO A 351 9.30 33.46 -3.31
CA PRO A 351 9.71 33.44 -4.71
C PRO A 351 8.67 34.14 -5.59
N SER A 352 9.11 35.17 -6.31
CA SER A 352 8.25 35.93 -7.23
C SER A 352 8.63 35.76 -8.71
N LEU A 353 9.82 35.18 -8.97
CA LEU A 353 10.35 34.98 -10.32
C LEU A 353 10.07 33.59 -10.87
N PHE A 354 9.88 32.62 -9.98
CA PHE A 354 9.58 31.24 -10.31
C PHE A 354 8.70 30.62 -9.24
N PRO A 355 7.78 29.71 -9.60
CA PRO A 355 7.02 28.96 -8.63
C PRO A 355 7.90 27.92 -7.93
N PHE A 356 7.70 27.79 -6.61
CA PHE A 356 8.33 26.77 -5.79
C PHE A 356 7.25 26.04 -5.00
N PHE A 357 7.04 24.77 -5.34
CA PHE A 357 6.06 23.90 -4.71
C PHE A 357 6.67 23.04 -3.60
N ALA A 358 5.81 22.50 -2.75
CA ALA A 358 6.05 21.33 -1.93
C ALA A 358 5.12 20.21 -2.42
N SER A 359 5.60 18.98 -2.58
CA SER A 359 4.68 17.85 -2.76
C SER A 359 4.10 17.51 -1.40
N GLY A 360 2.78 17.59 -1.26
CA GLY A 360 2.16 17.22 0.01
C GLY A 360 0.87 16.43 -0.13
N TYR A 361 0.55 16.00 -1.36
CA TYR A 361 -0.62 15.18 -1.66
C TYR A 361 -1.92 15.73 -1.04
N PHE A 362 -2.08 17.06 -1.02
CA PHE A 362 -3.24 17.72 -0.40
C PHE A 362 -4.50 17.74 -1.27
N GLY A 363 -4.55 16.94 -2.34
CA GLY A 363 -5.51 17.09 -3.45
C GLY A 363 -6.12 15.77 -3.94
N GLU A 364 -7.12 15.91 -4.82
CA GLU A 364 -8.00 14.86 -5.32
C GLU A 364 -7.26 13.82 -6.18
N GLY A 365 -7.58 12.54 -5.96
CA GLY A 365 -6.96 11.40 -6.65
C GLY A 365 -6.39 10.33 -5.72
N GLY A 366 -6.25 10.65 -4.43
CA GLY A 366 -5.95 9.67 -3.38
C GLY A 366 -7.09 8.66 -3.19
N LEU A 367 -6.77 7.50 -2.60
CA LEU A 367 -7.76 6.45 -2.30
C LEU A 367 -8.92 6.94 -1.41
N VAL A 368 -8.65 7.95 -0.58
CA VAL A 368 -9.59 8.58 0.35
C VAL A 368 -9.49 10.10 0.19
N PRO A 369 -10.60 10.84 0.10
CA PRO A 369 -10.56 12.29 -0.03
C PRO A 369 -10.20 12.95 1.31
N HIS A 370 -9.38 13.98 1.32
CA HIS A 370 -8.93 14.62 2.57
C HIS A 370 -9.93 15.65 3.08
N ASP A 371 -10.18 15.67 4.40
CA ASP A 371 -10.98 16.72 5.05
C ASP A 371 -10.36 18.10 4.78
N ARG A 372 -11.21 19.05 4.40
CA ARG A 372 -10.82 20.43 4.12
C ARG A 372 -10.07 21.06 5.29
N LYS A 373 -10.41 20.73 6.54
CA LYS A 373 -9.72 21.27 7.73
C LYS A 373 -8.26 20.82 7.80
N VAL A 374 -8.00 19.54 7.49
CA VAL A 374 -6.63 18.99 7.45
C VAL A 374 -5.83 19.68 6.37
N VAL A 375 -6.36 19.74 5.15
CA VAL A 375 -5.72 20.41 4.00
C VAL A 375 -5.42 21.88 4.31
N GLN A 376 -6.38 22.61 4.86
CA GLN A 376 -6.18 24.01 5.25
C GLN A 376 -5.09 24.18 6.32
N ARG A 377 -5.04 23.25 7.29
CA ARG A 377 -4.03 23.28 8.35
C ARG A 377 -2.63 23.06 7.80
N GLU A 378 -2.47 22.10 6.91
CA GLU A 378 -1.18 21.82 6.26
C GLU A 378 -0.76 22.95 5.33
N LEU A 379 -1.68 23.48 4.52
CA LEU A 379 -1.41 24.65 3.67
C LEU A 379 -1.04 25.89 4.51
N LYS A 380 -1.54 26.02 5.74
CA LYS A 380 -1.09 27.08 6.67
C LYS A 380 0.34 26.82 7.11
N THR A 381 0.67 25.60 7.53
CA THR A 381 2.03 25.20 7.91
C THR A 381 3.02 25.48 6.77
N LEU A 382 2.70 25.07 5.55
CA LEU A 382 3.55 25.29 4.37
C LEU A 382 3.70 26.77 3.99
N SER A 383 2.71 27.61 4.32
CA SER A 383 2.77 29.04 3.97
C SER A 383 3.92 29.78 4.64
N TYR A 384 4.39 29.31 5.80
CA TYR A 384 5.56 29.86 6.50
C TYR A 384 6.87 29.71 5.71
N PHE A 385 6.95 28.69 4.84
CA PHE A 385 8.13 28.41 4.01
C PHE A 385 8.11 29.14 2.67
N GLY A 386 7.01 29.84 2.35
CA GLY A 386 6.87 30.61 1.12
C GLY A 386 6.58 29.78 -0.14
N PHE A 387 6.16 28.52 0.00
CA PHE A 387 5.71 27.70 -1.13
C PHE A 387 4.48 28.28 -1.82
N CYS A 388 4.37 28.04 -3.13
CA CYS A 388 3.32 28.57 -4.00
C CYS A 388 2.06 27.68 -4.05
N ASN A 389 1.96 26.61 -3.27
CA ASN A 389 0.86 25.63 -3.35
C ASN A 389 -0.54 26.20 -3.11
N ARG A 390 -0.67 27.40 -2.51
CA ARG A 390 -1.96 28.06 -2.32
C ARG A 390 -2.38 28.87 -3.56
N GLU A 391 -1.42 29.46 -4.25
CA GLU A 391 -1.64 30.41 -5.34
C GLU A 391 -1.43 29.78 -6.73
N LYS A 392 -0.70 28.67 -6.79
CA LYS A 392 -0.30 27.97 -8.01
C LYS A 392 -0.59 26.48 -7.91
N THR A 393 -0.87 25.88 -9.05
CA THR A 393 -1.11 24.45 -9.22
C THR A 393 -0.48 23.93 -10.51
N HIS A 394 -0.64 22.65 -10.79
CA HIS A 394 -0.29 22.01 -12.06
C HIS A 394 -1.45 21.12 -12.53
N THR A 395 -1.41 20.73 -13.80
CA THR A 395 -2.38 19.81 -14.41
C THR A 395 -1.64 18.71 -15.19
N GLY A 396 -2.34 17.87 -15.94
CA GLY A 396 -1.75 16.83 -16.80
C GLY A 396 -2.37 15.45 -16.61
N GLY A 397 -1.55 14.40 -16.55
CA GLY A 397 -2.04 13.04 -16.33
C GLY A 397 -2.79 12.41 -17.52
N LEU A 398 -2.33 12.66 -18.75
CA LEU A 398 -2.90 12.08 -19.97
C LEU A 398 -2.16 10.82 -20.43
N TRP A 399 -1.62 10.04 -19.50
CA TRP A 399 -0.86 8.82 -19.78
C TRP A 399 -1.79 7.64 -20.17
N PHE A 400 -2.46 7.76 -21.31
CA PHE A 400 -3.40 6.75 -21.80
C PHE A 400 -2.98 6.22 -23.18
N MET A 401 -2.81 4.90 -23.28
CA MET A 401 -2.37 4.24 -24.50
C MET A 401 -3.08 2.90 -24.67
N LYS A 402 -3.16 2.45 -25.93
CA LYS A 402 -3.66 1.14 -26.29
C LYS A 402 -2.50 0.16 -26.36
N ASN A 403 -2.74 -1.07 -25.94
CA ASN A 403 -1.75 -2.17 -26.02
C ASN A 403 -0.41 -1.84 -25.33
N ASP A 404 -0.44 -0.98 -24.31
CA ASP A 404 0.76 -0.51 -23.60
C ASP A 404 1.85 0.03 -24.55
N CYS A 405 1.43 0.77 -25.57
CA CYS A 405 2.28 1.19 -26.69
C CYS A 405 2.29 2.71 -26.90
N TYR A 406 3.45 3.36 -26.80
CA TYR A 406 3.61 4.81 -27.06
C TYR A 406 3.28 5.18 -28.51
N CYS A 407 3.47 4.26 -29.45
CA CYS A 407 3.04 4.43 -30.85
C CYS A 407 1.52 4.30 -31.05
N GLN A 408 0.74 4.00 -30.01
CA GLN A 408 -0.71 3.83 -30.04
C GLN A 408 -1.41 4.62 -28.91
N PRO A 409 -1.31 5.96 -28.89
CA PRO A 409 -1.99 6.78 -27.90
C PRO A 409 -3.50 6.61 -27.94
N ASP A 410 -4.16 6.60 -26.77
CA ASP A 410 -5.62 6.56 -26.67
C ASP A 410 -6.20 7.98 -26.72
N ILE A 411 -6.15 8.57 -27.92
CA ILE A 411 -6.51 9.99 -28.18
C ILE A 411 -7.88 10.37 -27.63
N GLU A 412 -8.89 9.53 -27.83
CA GLU A 412 -10.26 9.85 -27.42
C GLU A 412 -10.38 9.89 -25.90
N LYS A 413 -9.77 8.91 -25.20
CA LYS A 413 -9.73 8.92 -23.74
C LYS A 413 -8.97 10.13 -23.19
N MET A 414 -7.82 10.47 -23.78
CA MET A 414 -7.05 11.65 -23.40
C MET A 414 -7.88 12.93 -23.54
N LYS A 415 -8.60 13.11 -24.66
CA LYS A 415 -9.47 14.28 -24.89
C LYS A 415 -10.62 14.34 -23.89
N THR A 416 -11.27 13.21 -23.60
CA THR A 416 -12.34 13.15 -22.59
C THR A 416 -11.82 13.58 -21.22
N VAL A 417 -10.68 13.03 -20.77
CA VAL A 417 -10.08 13.38 -19.48
C VAL A 417 -9.68 14.85 -19.43
N ALA A 418 -9.00 15.36 -20.47
CA ALA A 418 -8.60 16.77 -20.54
C ALA A 418 -9.81 17.71 -20.47
N LYS A 419 -10.90 17.37 -21.17
CA LYS A 419 -12.15 18.14 -21.10
C LYS A 419 -12.74 18.16 -19.70
N THR A 420 -12.85 17.00 -19.05
CA THR A 420 -13.36 16.89 -17.67
C THR A 420 -12.49 17.70 -16.70
N GLN A 421 -11.17 17.63 -16.84
CA GLN A 421 -10.26 18.43 -16.00
C GLN A 421 -10.51 19.95 -16.14
N VAL A 422 -10.70 20.44 -17.37
CA VAL A 422 -11.02 21.86 -17.62
C VAL A 422 -12.37 22.25 -17.03
N GLU A 423 -13.39 21.38 -17.15
CA GLU A 423 -14.72 21.60 -16.58
C GLU A 423 -14.68 21.67 -15.05
N THR A 424 -14.08 20.67 -14.39
CA THR A 424 -13.89 20.66 -12.94
C THR A 424 -13.07 21.85 -12.44
N PHE A 425 -12.03 22.24 -13.18
CA PHE A 425 -11.23 23.40 -12.82
C PHE A 425 -12.03 24.71 -12.88
N ARG A 426 -12.88 24.88 -13.91
CA ARG A 426 -13.78 26.04 -14.00
C ARG A 426 -14.79 26.07 -12.87
N GLU A 427 -15.35 24.93 -12.50
CA GLU A 427 -16.30 24.80 -11.38
C GLU A 427 -15.67 25.18 -10.04
N SER A 428 -14.36 24.95 -9.86
CA SER A 428 -13.64 25.36 -8.66
C SER A 428 -13.53 26.88 -8.47
N GLY A 429 -13.75 27.66 -9.54
CA GLY A 429 -13.58 29.12 -9.56
C GLY A 429 -12.13 29.60 -9.60
N ALA A 430 -11.15 28.69 -9.71
CA ALA A 430 -9.74 29.04 -9.83
C ALA A 430 -9.41 29.68 -11.20
N SER A 431 -8.43 30.59 -11.21
CA SER A 431 -7.94 31.22 -12.45
C SER A 431 -7.00 30.28 -13.21
N PHE A 432 -7.10 30.24 -14.54
CA PHE A 432 -6.12 29.52 -15.39
C PHE A 432 -4.68 30.05 -15.20
N ASP A 433 -4.50 31.32 -14.81
CA ASP A 433 -3.18 31.87 -14.49
C ASP A 433 -2.54 31.25 -13.24
N SER A 434 -3.30 30.46 -12.47
CA SER A 434 -2.76 29.68 -11.35
C SER A 434 -2.04 28.41 -11.81
N ILE A 435 -2.25 27.94 -13.04
CA ILE A 435 -1.57 26.75 -13.57
C ILE A 435 -0.14 27.13 -13.97
N ALA A 436 0.85 26.52 -13.32
CA ALA A 436 2.26 26.79 -13.55
C ALA A 436 2.89 25.89 -14.62
N TYR A 437 2.45 24.63 -14.69
CA TYR A 437 2.98 23.62 -15.63
C TYR A 437 2.01 22.44 -15.79
N CYS A 438 2.31 21.58 -16.76
CA CYS A 438 1.64 20.30 -17.00
C CYS A 438 2.62 19.14 -16.76
N MET A 439 2.29 18.23 -15.85
CA MET A 439 3.02 16.99 -15.61
C MET A 439 2.39 15.86 -16.42
N LEU A 440 3.10 15.35 -17.42
CA LEU A 440 2.53 14.36 -18.34
C LEU A 440 2.51 12.95 -17.76
N MET A 441 3.63 12.54 -17.19
CA MET A 441 3.92 11.17 -16.73
C MET A 441 4.87 11.24 -15.53
N ASP A 442 4.92 10.18 -14.74
CA ASP A 442 5.85 10.01 -13.62
C ASP A 442 7.01 9.09 -14.02
N GLU A 443 8.24 9.62 -13.98
CA GLU A 443 9.51 8.93 -14.30
C GLU A 443 9.47 7.98 -15.54
N PRO A 444 9.00 8.42 -16.74
CA PRO A 444 8.88 7.52 -17.87
C PRO A 444 10.25 7.13 -18.45
N GLY A 445 10.40 5.84 -18.75
CA GLY A 445 11.46 5.33 -19.62
C GLY A 445 10.99 5.22 -21.08
N GLY A 446 11.92 5.04 -22.01
CA GLY A 446 11.60 4.59 -23.36
C GLY A 446 11.09 3.14 -23.33
N GLN A 447 10.10 2.81 -24.17
CA GLN A 447 9.50 1.45 -24.16
C GLN A 447 10.57 0.36 -24.27
N PRO A 448 10.39 -0.80 -23.62
CA PRO A 448 11.32 -1.92 -23.74
C PRO A 448 11.54 -2.32 -25.20
N LEU A 449 12.78 -2.57 -25.60
CA LEU A 449 13.07 -3.00 -26.98
C LEU A 449 12.36 -4.30 -27.35
N SER A 450 12.22 -5.22 -26.39
CA SER A 450 11.44 -6.46 -26.57
C SER A 450 9.99 -6.21 -26.96
N HIS A 451 9.37 -5.12 -26.49
CA HIS A 451 8.05 -4.69 -26.95
C HIS A 451 8.13 -4.09 -28.37
N ILE A 452 9.02 -3.11 -28.57
CA ILE A 452 9.11 -2.36 -29.84
C ILE A 452 9.42 -3.29 -31.02
N ALA A 453 10.34 -4.24 -30.86
CA ALA A 453 10.73 -5.20 -31.89
C ALA A 453 9.59 -6.14 -32.31
N ASN A 454 8.63 -6.39 -31.41
CA ASN A 454 7.50 -7.30 -31.65
C ASN A 454 6.18 -6.57 -31.94
N CYS A 455 6.18 -5.24 -31.97
CA CYS A 455 4.97 -4.43 -32.18
C CYS A 455 4.89 -3.93 -33.63
N SER A 456 3.82 -4.30 -34.34
CA SER A 456 3.61 -3.90 -35.74
C SER A 456 3.45 -2.38 -35.92
N ALA A 457 2.75 -1.72 -34.99
CA ALA A 457 2.62 -0.26 -34.98
C ALA A 457 3.98 0.42 -34.79
N CYS A 458 4.83 -0.10 -33.90
CA CYS A 458 6.19 0.39 -33.72
C CYS A 458 7.04 0.18 -34.97
N ALA A 459 6.95 -0.99 -35.62
CA ALA A 459 7.70 -1.26 -36.85
C ALA A 459 7.30 -0.32 -38.01
N GLU A 460 6.01 0.00 -38.13
CA GLU A 460 5.53 0.98 -39.11
C GLU A 460 6.06 2.39 -38.81
N LYS A 461 5.91 2.85 -37.57
CA LYS A 461 6.38 4.17 -37.13
C LYS A 461 7.89 4.32 -37.21
N PHE A 462 8.64 3.26 -36.91
CA PHE A 462 10.09 3.21 -37.09
C PHE A 462 10.48 3.45 -38.55
N ARG A 463 9.86 2.74 -39.50
CA ARG A 463 10.12 2.94 -40.93
C ARG A 463 9.78 4.36 -41.39
N GLN A 464 8.65 4.91 -40.91
CA GLN A 464 8.25 6.29 -41.21
C GLN A 464 9.30 7.28 -40.72
N TRP A 465 9.78 7.11 -39.49
CA TRP A 465 10.81 7.95 -38.89
C TRP A 465 12.16 7.84 -39.60
N VAL A 466 12.65 6.63 -39.91
CA VAL A 466 13.89 6.42 -40.66
C VAL A 466 13.85 7.12 -42.03
N LYS A 467 12.70 7.11 -42.71
CA LYS A 467 12.50 7.86 -43.96
C LYS A 467 12.59 9.37 -43.75
N GLN A 468 12.03 9.90 -42.65
CA GLN A 468 12.12 11.34 -42.32
C GLN A 468 13.55 11.81 -42.05
N LEU A 469 14.42 10.90 -41.59
CA LEU A 469 15.86 11.16 -41.44
C LEU A 469 16.62 11.12 -42.78
N ASN A 470 15.93 10.96 -43.90
CA ASN A 470 16.51 10.73 -45.23
C ASN A 470 17.50 9.56 -45.27
N LYS A 471 17.23 8.51 -44.48
CA LYS A 471 18.00 7.26 -44.48
C LYS A 471 17.39 6.21 -45.39
N THR A 472 18.24 5.34 -45.91
CA THR A 472 17.91 4.24 -46.82
C THR A 472 18.13 2.88 -46.12
N PRO A 473 17.59 1.76 -46.63
CA PRO A 473 17.88 0.43 -46.10
C PRO A 473 19.38 0.14 -45.95
N ALA A 474 20.19 0.60 -46.92
CA ALA A 474 21.64 0.43 -46.89
C ALA A 474 22.31 1.16 -45.72
N ASP A 475 21.81 2.33 -45.31
CA ASP A 475 22.31 3.05 -44.12
C ASP A 475 22.07 2.25 -42.83
N LEU A 476 21.10 1.33 -42.83
CA LEU A 476 20.79 0.42 -41.73
C LEU A 476 21.34 -0.99 -41.95
N MET A 477 22.21 -1.17 -42.95
CA MET A 477 22.85 -2.44 -43.30
C MET A 477 21.86 -3.56 -43.65
N VAL A 478 20.71 -3.20 -44.24
CA VAL A 478 19.69 -4.15 -44.71
C VAL A 478 19.36 -3.94 -46.18
N ASN A 479 18.80 -4.96 -46.82
CA ASN A 479 18.67 -4.97 -48.29
C ASN A 479 17.45 -4.19 -48.79
N ASN A 480 16.40 -4.08 -47.97
CA ASN A 480 15.12 -3.51 -48.39
C ASN A 480 14.31 -2.97 -47.20
N TRP A 481 13.24 -2.25 -47.52
CA TRP A 481 12.37 -1.62 -46.51
C TRP A 481 11.59 -2.59 -45.63
N ASN A 482 11.39 -3.85 -46.04
CA ASN A 482 10.71 -4.84 -45.18
C ASN A 482 11.61 -5.28 -44.03
N GLU A 483 12.92 -5.27 -44.24
CA GLU A 483 13.94 -5.57 -43.23
C GLU A 483 14.21 -4.38 -42.29
N VAL A 484 13.82 -3.16 -42.67
CA VAL A 484 13.89 -1.99 -41.78
C VAL A 484 12.81 -2.13 -40.70
N ARG A 485 13.22 -2.61 -39.52
CA ARG A 485 12.37 -2.76 -38.35
C ARG A 485 13.19 -2.63 -37.06
N PRO A 486 12.56 -2.27 -35.93
CA PRO A 486 13.23 -2.29 -34.64
C PRO A 486 13.71 -3.69 -34.28
N VAL A 487 14.81 -3.78 -33.55
CA VAL A 487 15.39 -5.02 -33.01
C VAL A 487 15.69 -4.86 -31.53
N ASP A 488 15.79 -5.98 -30.79
CA ASP A 488 16.13 -5.99 -29.37
C ASP A 488 17.63 -6.20 -29.11
N GLU A 489 18.04 -6.24 -27.83
CA GLU A 489 19.44 -6.40 -27.46
C GLU A 489 20.09 -7.68 -27.99
N THR A 490 19.32 -8.73 -28.31
CA THR A 490 19.86 -10.00 -28.82
C THR A 490 20.43 -9.87 -30.23
N ARG A 491 20.04 -8.82 -30.95
CA ARG A 491 20.46 -8.51 -32.33
C ARG A 491 21.52 -7.43 -32.38
N ARG A 492 22.02 -6.94 -31.24
CA ARG A 492 23.03 -5.87 -31.17
C ARG A 492 24.26 -6.14 -32.02
N ASP A 493 24.80 -7.36 -31.94
CA ASP A 493 26.05 -7.71 -32.63
C ASP A 493 25.82 -8.13 -34.08
N THR A 494 24.62 -8.64 -34.41
CA THR A 494 24.29 -9.11 -35.76
C THR A 494 23.72 -8.01 -36.65
N ASP A 495 22.96 -7.07 -36.09
CA ASP A 495 22.34 -5.94 -36.79
C ASP A 495 22.64 -4.61 -36.08
N PRO A 496 23.92 -4.21 -35.94
CA PRO A 496 24.33 -3.08 -35.11
C PRO A 496 23.70 -1.75 -35.52
N ALA A 497 23.51 -1.51 -36.82
CA ALA A 497 22.85 -0.30 -37.31
C ALA A 497 21.35 -0.28 -36.95
N LEU A 498 20.63 -1.40 -37.15
CA LEU A 498 19.23 -1.50 -36.72
C LEU A 498 19.11 -1.33 -35.21
N TYR A 499 20.00 -1.95 -34.43
CA TYR A 499 20.00 -1.83 -32.97
C TYR A 499 20.20 -0.38 -32.52
N TYR A 500 21.20 0.32 -33.09
CA TYR A 500 21.44 1.73 -32.82
C TYR A 500 20.20 2.61 -33.10
N PHE A 501 19.57 2.45 -34.26
CA PHE A 501 18.35 3.19 -34.58
C PHE A 501 17.16 2.76 -33.71
N SER A 502 17.11 1.50 -33.25
CA SER A 502 16.05 1.02 -32.35
C SER A 502 16.13 1.71 -30.99
N GLU A 503 17.33 1.86 -30.43
CA GLU A 503 17.54 2.60 -29.18
C GLU A 503 17.14 4.08 -29.33
N LYS A 504 17.56 4.75 -30.41
CA LYS A 504 17.11 6.12 -30.71
C LYS A 504 15.58 6.21 -30.86
N PHE A 505 14.97 5.22 -31.50
CA PHE A 505 13.53 5.18 -31.71
C PHE A 505 12.73 5.07 -30.40
N ARG A 506 13.28 4.45 -29.34
CA ARG A 506 12.63 4.42 -28.02
C ARG A 506 12.35 5.83 -27.51
N THR A 507 13.36 6.71 -27.57
CA THR A 507 13.24 8.11 -27.19
C THR A 507 12.31 8.86 -28.14
N ARG A 508 12.42 8.62 -29.46
CA ARG A 508 11.53 9.20 -30.48
C ARG A 508 10.06 8.91 -30.17
N ALA A 509 9.71 7.65 -29.93
CA ALA A 509 8.35 7.19 -29.68
C ALA A 509 7.77 7.80 -28.40
N LEU A 510 8.58 7.91 -27.34
CA LEU A 510 8.20 8.63 -26.12
C LEU A 510 7.94 10.11 -26.41
N GLY A 511 8.82 10.78 -27.14
CA GLY A 511 8.66 12.18 -27.55
C GLY A 511 7.38 12.44 -28.34
N ASP A 512 7.09 11.60 -29.34
CA ASP A 512 5.86 11.69 -30.14
C ASP A 512 4.61 11.50 -29.27
N PHE A 513 4.65 10.54 -28.34
CA PHE A 513 3.56 10.29 -27.39
C PHE A 513 3.31 11.48 -26.45
N MET A 514 4.37 12.11 -25.94
CA MET A 514 4.25 13.30 -25.10
C MET A 514 3.76 14.53 -25.89
N LEU A 515 4.18 14.68 -27.14
CA LEU A 515 3.72 15.76 -28.01
C LEU A 515 2.21 15.68 -28.26
N VAL A 516 1.67 14.47 -28.44
CA VAL A 516 0.22 14.24 -28.53
C VAL A 516 -0.48 14.74 -27.27
N GLN A 517 0.01 14.36 -26.08
CA GLN A 517 -0.59 14.80 -24.82
C GLN A 517 -0.53 16.32 -24.65
N LYS A 518 0.63 16.93 -24.94
CA LYS A 518 0.83 18.38 -24.88
C LYS A 518 -0.17 19.11 -25.77
N ASN A 519 -0.36 18.64 -27.01
CA ASN A 519 -1.28 19.29 -27.95
C ASN A 519 -2.74 19.16 -27.49
N ILE A 520 -3.14 18.00 -26.97
CA ILE A 520 -4.50 17.82 -26.41
C ILE A 520 -4.73 18.76 -25.22
N LEU A 521 -3.75 18.92 -24.33
CA LEU A 521 -3.84 19.88 -23.22
C LEU A 521 -3.92 21.31 -23.74
N LYS A 522 -3.06 21.70 -24.68
CA LYS A 522 -3.09 23.04 -25.29
C LYS A 522 -4.46 23.35 -25.88
N ASP A 523 -5.04 22.42 -26.61
CA ASP A 523 -6.36 22.57 -27.23
C ASP A 523 -7.47 22.65 -26.18
N ALA A 524 -7.43 21.81 -25.13
CA ALA A 524 -8.45 21.79 -24.08
C ALA A 524 -8.44 23.06 -23.22
N TRP A 525 -7.25 23.52 -22.82
CA TRP A 525 -7.06 24.69 -21.97
C TRP A 525 -7.09 26.02 -22.75
N GLY A 526 -6.90 25.98 -24.07
CA GLY A 526 -6.85 27.17 -24.93
C GLY A 526 -5.59 28.01 -24.76
N THR A 527 -4.58 27.48 -24.07
CA THR A 527 -3.28 28.14 -23.84
C THR A 527 -2.18 27.08 -23.73
N GLU A 528 -0.94 27.49 -23.95
CA GLU A 528 0.22 26.61 -23.86
C GLU A 528 0.93 26.77 -22.51
N PHE A 529 1.15 25.65 -21.82
CA PHE A 529 1.89 25.60 -20.56
C PHE A 529 3.26 24.92 -20.75
N PRO A 530 4.24 25.19 -19.86
CA PRO A 530 5.41 24.33 -19.71
C PRO A 530 4.97 22.88 -19.47
N THR A 531 5.39 21.96 -20.32
CA THR A 531 4.89 20.58 -20.34
C THR A 531 6.05 19.61 -20.44
N SER A 532 6.18 18.74 -19.44
CA SER A 532 7.20 17.69 -19.38
C SER A 532 6.75 16.63 -18.36
N PRO A 533 7.22 15.38 -18.49
CA PRO A 533 7.31 14.48 -17.34
C PRO A 533 8.53 14.84 -16.47
N ASN A 534 8.60 14.30 -15.26
CA ASN A 534 9.83 14.21 -14.48
C ASN A 534 10.68 13.03 -14.94
N PHE A 535 11.99 13.25 -15.12
CA PHE A 535 12.95 12.22 -15.48
C PHE A 535 13.88 11.93 -14.31
N SER A 536 13.98 10.65 -13.95
CA SER A 536 14.97 10.19 -12.97
C SER A 536 16.40 10.30 -13.51
N ASP A 537 17.38 10.22 -12.60
CA ASP A 537 18.80 10.45 -12.90
C ASP A 537 19.49 9.28 -13.65
N GLY A 538 18.76 8.46 -14.41
CA GLY A 538 19.35 7.25 -15.00
C GLY A 538 20.43 7.51 -16.03
N ALA A 539 20.35 8.59 -16.80
CA ALA A 539 21.46 9.01 -17.66
C ALA A 539 22.77 9.17 -16.88
N THR A 540 22.69 9.62 -15.62
CA THR A 540 23.84 9.77 -14.71
C THR A 540 24.23 8.45 -14.05
N TYR A 541 23.28 7.64 -13.60
CA TYR A 541 23.57 6.39 -12.87
C TYR A 541 24.43 5.41 -13.66
N VAL A 542 24.19 5.32 -14.96
CA VAL A 542 24.85 4.35 -15.84
C VAL A 542 25.68 5.04 -16.93
N ALA A 543 25.82 6.37 -16.87
CA ALA A 543 26.53 7.19 -17.84
C ALA A 543 26.12 6.90 -19.30
N ASN A 544 24.83 6.64 -19.53
CA ASN A 544 24.30 6.23 -20.83
C ASN A 544 22.80 6.56 -20.96
N PHE A 545 22.46 7.47 -21.87
CA PHE A 545 21.06 7.85 -22.16
C PHE A 545 20.18 6.68 -22.62
N TYR A 546 20.74 5.72 -23.35
CA TYR A 546 19.97 4.60 -23.91
C TYR A 546 19.59 3.54 -22.88
N ALA A 547 20.22 3.52 -21.71
CA ALA A 547 19.89 2.54 -20.68
C ALA A 547 18.43 2.66 -20.19
N GLN A 548 17.94 3.88 -20.00
CA GLN A 548 16.53 4.15 -19.75
C GLN A 548 15.72 4.40 -21.04
N GLY A 549 16.39 4.53 -22.19
CA GLY A 549 15.75 4.84 -23.47
C GLY A 549 15.29 6.29 -23.58
N VAL A 550 15.94 7.21 -22.87
CA VAL A 550 15.60 8.65 -22.84
C VAL A 550 16.86 9.46 -23.09
N ASP A 551 16.98 10.01 -24.29
CA ASP A 551 18.01 10.99 -24.66
C ASP A 551 17.38 12.39 -24.74
N TYR A 552 17.79 13.30 -23.86
CA TYR A 552 17.20 14.65 -23.78
C TYR A 552 17.36 15.46 -25.08
N PHE A 553 18.44 15.24 -25.82
CA PHE A 553 18.71 15.98 -27.06
C PHE A 553 17.75 15.51 -28.15
N GLU A 554 17.60 14.19 -28.33
CA GLU A 554 16.64 13.62 -29.29
C GLU A 554 15.19 13.95 -28.91
N LEU A 555 14.88 13.92 -27.61
CA LEU A 555 13.57 14.25 -27.07
C LEU A 555 13.14 15.68 -27.42
N LEU A 556 14.06 16.63 -27.28
CA LEU A 556 13.82 18.06 -27.54
C LEU A 556 14.04 18.47 -29.00
N GLU A 557 14.84 17.73 -29.78
CA GLU A 557 15.16 18.05 -31.18
C GLU A 557 13.91 18.17 -32.06
N GLN A 558 12.86 17.41 -31.74
CA GLN A 558 11.57 17.48 -32.45
C GLN A 558 10.88 18.85 -32.36
N GLY A 559 11.37 19.76 -31.50
CA GLY A 559 10.84 21.12 -31.31
C GLY A 559 9.46 21.16 -30.66
N GLY A 560 8.82 20.01 -30.44
CA GLY A 560 7.48 19.90 -29.91
C GLY A 560 7.39 20.06 -28.39
N MET A 561 8.41 19.63 -27.64
CA MET A 561 8.45 19.74 -26.18
C MET A 561 9.05 21.09 -25.75
N ASN A 562 8.42 21.74 -24.76
CA ASN A 562 8.77 23.10 -24.32
C ASN A 562 9.34 23.16 -22.89
N ALA A 563 9.48 22.02 -22.21
CA ALA A 563 10.12 21.92 -20.91
C ALA A 563 10.84 20.58 -20.72
N LEU A 564 11.76 20.53 -19.77
CA LEU A 564 12.33 19.33 -19.17
C LEU A 564 12.23 19.43 -17.66
N TRP A 565 12.14 18.28 -16.98
CA TRP A 565 12.06 18.23 -15.54
C TRP A 565 12.97 17.14 -14.99
N GLY A 566 13.93 17.54 -14.14
CA GLY A 566 14.87 16.62 -13.53
C GLY A 566 14.63 16.39 -12.05
N GLU A 567 15.42 15.50 -11.47
CA GLU A 567 15.35 15.10 -10.08
C GLU A 567 16.75 15.06 -9.47
N ASN A 568 16.84 14.82 -8.16
CA ASN A 568 18.14 14.69 -7.49
C ASN A 568 18.26 13.37 -6.72
N TRP A 569 17.80 12.27 -7.32
CA TRP A 569 17.95 10.92 -6.78
C TRP A 569 19.43 10.50 -6.74
N GLY A 570 20.22 10.95 -7.72
CA GLY A 570 21.66 10.70 -7.90
C GLY A 570 22.53 11.13 -6.73
N ASN A 571 22.00 11.97 -5.83
CA ASN A 571 22.63 12.33 -4.57
C ASN A 571 22.51 11.25 -3.47
N GLY A 572 21.96 10.07 -3.78
CA GLY A 572 22.17 8.86 -3.00
C GLY A 572 23.63 8.40 -3.01
N ALA A 573 24.39 8.79 -4.05
CA ALA A 573 25.83 8.88 -4.00
C ALA A 573 26.22 10.21 -3.33
N LEU A 574 27.18 10.20 -2.39
CA LEU A 574 27.57 11.32 -1.52
C LEU A 574 28.06 12.61 -2.23
N THR A 575 27.93 12.73 -3.55
CA THR A 575 28.48 13.81 -4.38
C THR A 575 27.38 14.62 -5.06
N ARG A 576 27.31 15.91 -4.73
CA ARG A 576 26.38 16.89 -5.34
C ARG A 576 26.59 17.08 -6.85
N GLU A 577 27.78 16.73 -7.34
CA GLU A 577 28.18 16.84 -8.74
C GLU A 577 27.28 15.99 -9.66
N SER A 578 26.86 14.81 -9.22
CA SER A 578 26.00 13.91 -10.01
C SER A 578 24.64 14.54 -10.33
N THR A 579 24.03 15.19 -9.34
CA THR A 579 22.78 15.93 -9.54
C THR A 579 22.97 17.12 -10.45
N THR A 580 24.03 17.88 -10.22
CA THR A 580 24.34 19.06 -11.04
C THR A 580 24.65 18.68 -12.48
N TYR A 581 25.33 17.56 -12.72
CA TYR A 581 25.65 17.06 -14.04
C TYR A 581 24.39 16.75 -14.86
N ASN A 582 23.39 16.07 -14.27
CA ASN A 582 22.13 15.79 -14.97
C ASN A 582 21.41 17.09 -15.40
N VAL A 583 21.34 18.07 -14.50
CA VAL A 583 20.71 19.37 -14.82
C VAL A 583 21.48 20.11 -15.92
N GLU A 584 22.81 20.02 -15.97
CA GLU A 584 23.57 20.63 -17.07
C GLU A 584 23.38 19.91 -18.40
N LEU A 585 23.19 18.59 -18.40
CA LEU A 585 22.79 17.86 -19.60
C LEU A 585 21.42 18.33 -20.11
N MET A 586 20.43 18.43 -19.21
CA MET A 586 19.11 18.95 -19.55
C MET A 586 19.17 20.39 -20.06
N ARG A 587 19.93 21.27 -19.39
CA ARG A 587 20.13 22.65 -19.82
C ARG A 587 20.79 22.73 -21.19
N SER A 588 21.80 21.91 -21.44
CA SER A 588 22.48 21.86 -22.73
C SER A 588 21.53 21.43 -23.86
N ALA A 589 20.62 20.49 -23.60
CA ALA A 589 19.57 20.11 -24.54
C ALA A 589 18.52 21.22 -24.74
N ALA A 590 18.14 21.92 -23.66
CA ALA A 590 17.09 22.94 -23.65
C ALA A 590 17.53 24.33 -24.16
N ILE A 591 18.83 24.63 -24.19
CA ILE A 591 19.30 25.98 -24.53
C ILE A 591 18.98 26.38 -25.97
N LYS A 592 18.91 25.41 -26.89
CA LYS A 592 18.71 25.66 -28.33
C LYS A 592 17.39 26.36 -28.63
N ASN A 593 16.30 25.97 -27.97
CA ASN A 593 14.97 26.59 -28.16
C ASN A 593 14.45 27.26 -26.89
N ASN A 594 15.34 27.56 -25.93
CA ASN A 594 14.99 28.21 -24.66
C ASN A 594 13.85 27.50 -23.91
N GLN A 595 13.89 26.16 -23.89
CA GLN A 595 12.90 25.36 -23.16
C GLN A 595 13.06 25.53 -21.65
N LEU A 596 11.94 25.46 -20.93
CA LEU A 596 11.91 25.65 -19.48
C LEU A 596 12.47 24.44 -18.74
N LEU A 597 13.23 24.67 -17.67
CA LEU A 597 13.71 23.62 -16.77
C LEU A 597 12.95 23.64 -15.44
N GLY A 598 12.38 22.50 -15.07
CA GLY A 598 11.85 22.22 -13.74
C GLY A 598 12.75 21.24 -12.98
N HIS A 599 12.63 21.21 -11.65
CA HIS A 599 13.43 20.28 -10.84
C HIS A 599 12.73 19.86 -9.54
N TYR A 600 12.74 18.55 -9.26
CA TYR A 600 12.42 18.02 -7.94
C TYR A 600 13.65 18.11 -7.02
N LEU A 601 13.44 18.71 -5.86
CA LEU A 601 14.35 18.69 -4.73
C LEU A 601 13.86 17.63 -3.75
N LEU A 602 14.36 16.41 -3.85
CA LEU A 602 13.98 15.32 -2.96
C LEU A 602 14.56 15.59 -1.57
N VAL A 603 13.67 15.80 -0.59
CA VAL A 603 14.03 16.13 0.80
C VAL A 603 13.96 14.91 1.73
N TYR A 604 13.84 13.71 1.16
CA TYR A 604 13.73 12.42 1.85
C TYR A 604 15.10 11.73 2.09
N ALA A 605 15.16 10.71 2.96
CA ALA A 605 16.30 9.82 3.24
C ALA A 605 17.53 10.44 3.96
N GLY A 606 17.34 11.00 5.17
CA GLY A 606 18.46 11.42 6.04
C GLY A 606 19.28 12.61 5.52
N ARG A 607 18.77 13.32 4.51
CA ARG A 607 19.40 14.49 3.89
C ARG A 607 19.41 15.68 4.86
N LEU A 608 20.52 16.42 4.90
CA LEU A 608 20.60 17.63 5.72
C LEU A 608 19.94 18.80 4.99
N ALA A 609 19.31 19.70 5.76
CA ALA A 609 18.70 20.92 5.21
C ALA A 609 19.70 21.76 4.39
N TRP A 610 20.98 21.76 4.78
CA TRP A 610 22.03 22.47 4.05
C TRP A 610 22.28 21.88 2.65
N ASP A 611 22.22 20.56 2.49
CA ASP A 611 22.41 19.91 1.20
C ASP A 611 21.33 20.33 0.21
N ILE A 612 20.06 20.26 0.62
CA ILE A 612 18.93 20.69 -0.20
C ILE A 612 19.06 22.16 -0.60
N LYS A 613 19.44 23.03 0.35
CA LYS A 613 19.64 24.46 0.07
C LYS A 613 20.74 24.68 -0.97
N THR A 614 21.89 24.02 -0.82
CA THR A 614 23.00 24.17 -1.78
C THR A 614 22.64 23.66 -3.16
N ILE A 615 21.93 22.53 -3.27
CA ILE A 615 21.43 22.02 -4.54
C ILE A 615 20.44 23.00 -5.16
N ALA A 616 19.46 23.49 -4.41
CA ALA A 616 18.47 24.45 -4.91
C ALA A 616 19.13 25.70 -5.51
N VAL A 617 20.11 26.29 -4.80
CA VAL A 617 20.87 27.45 -5.30
C VAL A 617 21.69 27.08 -6.55
N SER A 618 22.34 25.92 -6.53
CA SER A 618 23.13 25.41 -7.67
C SER A 618 22.28 25.26 -8.93
N GLN A 619 21.05 24.74 -8.81
CA GLN A 619 20.15 24.56 -9.94
C GLN A 619 19.47 25.85 -10.38
N ALA A 620 19.19 26.78 -9.46
CA ALA A 620 18.70 28.11 -9.83
C ALA A 620 19.74 28.86 -10.67
N ALA A 621 21.03 28.72 -10.34
CA ALA A 621 22.14 29.26 -11.15
C ALA A 621 22.27 28.60 -12.53
N ARG A 622 21.63 27.43 -12.72
CA ARG A 622 21.56 26.66 -13.97
C ARG A 622 20.22 26.82 -14.68
N ASP A 623 19.56 27.93 -14.42
CA ASP A 623 18.35 28.34 -15.11
C ASP A 623 17.11 27.47 -14.84
N VAL A 624 17.11 26.67 -13.78
CA VAL A 624 15.86 26.03 -13.31
C VAL A 624 14.86 27.11 -12.89
N LYS A 625 13.68 27.08 -13.50
CA LYS A 625 12.60 28.07 -13.34
C LYS A 625 11.36 27.53 -12.64
N ILE A 626 11.34 26.25 -12.27
CA ILE A 626 10.29 25.69 -11.44
C ILE A 626 10.93 24.69 -10.47
N PHE A 627 10.62 24.83 -9.19
CA PHE A 627 11.09 23.89 -8.18
C PHE A 627 9.91 23.19 -7.52
N THR A 628 10.10 21.94 -7.16
CA THR A 628 9.20 21.27 -6.21
C THR A 628 10.03 20.53 -5.16
N SER A 629 9.85 20.89 -3.90
CA SER A 629 10.38 20.17 -2.75
C SER A 629 9.60 18.87 -2.62
N PHE A 630 10.21 17.75 -3.00
CA PHE A 630 9.55 16.46 -3.05
C PHE A 630 9.77 15.65 -1.76
N TYR A 631 8.66 15.22 -1.19
CA TYR A 631 8.51 14.24 -0.11
C TYR A 631 7.14 13.54 -0.26
N TYR A 632 6.97 12.39 0.38
CA TYR A 632 5.77 11.57 0.27
C TYR A 632 4.52 12.13 1.00
N GLY A 633 4.56 13.40 1.40
CA GLY A 633 3.48 14.06 2.13
C GLY A 633 3.73 14.16 3.63
N PRO A 634 2.82 14.81 4.37
CA PRO A 634 2.86 14.82 5.83
C PRO A 634 2.94 13.40 6.39
N SER A 635 3.44 13.24 7.61
CA SER A 635 3.62 11.91 8.24
C SER A 635 2.35 11.08 8.42
N TRP A 636 1.17 11.66 8.16
CA TRP A 636 -0.11 10.96 8.16
C TRP A 636 -0.57 10.49 6.77
N ALA A 637 0.01 11.03 5.70
CA ALA A 637 -0.42 10.82 4.32
C ALA A 637 0.26 9.63 3.61
N GLY A 638 1.30 9.04 4.21
CA GLY A 638 2.06 7.91 3.68
C GLY A 638 3.28 7.58 4.51
#